data_AF-A0A8T1ARF5-F1
#
_entry.id   AF-A0A8T1ARF5-F1
#
_cell.length_a   1.000
_cell.length_b   1.000
_cell.length_c   1.000
_cell.angle_alpha   90.00
_cell.angle_beta   90.00
_cell.angle_gamma   90.00
#
_symmetry.space_group_name_H-M   'P 1'
#
loop_
_entity.id
_entity.type
_entity.pdbx_description
1 polymer ?
#
loop_
_entity_poly.entity_id
_entity_poly.type
_entity_poly.pdbx_seq_one_letter_code
_entity_poly.pdbx_strand_id
1 'polypeptide(L)'
;MTRSDVFAVLVRAFSRTSTLPHSTFLAKLLRGTNISDADYKRIQFVWEHYEMKSIKDLLISYNNLDVVPFIKAIKAQRELFKRFDLDMFTDGVSPPGLSEEVMYQTCFYNLQYPSKKPAKAFSFPAKRMSGYKAQDAEAKREFNMTIKHLNDLAKKQKYLCGLYILPADC
;
A
#
# COMPACT_ATOMS: atom_id res chain seq x y z
N MET A 1 -21.39 -26.43 -4.93
CA MET A 1 -19.96 -26.23 -4.60
C MET A 1 -19.84 -24.84 -3.99
N THR A 2 -19.50 -24.73 -2.70
CA THR A 2 -19.44 -23.43 -2.04
C THR A 2 -18.11 -22.73 -2.35
N ARG A 3 -18.06 -21.41 -2.19
CA ARG A 3 -16.86 -20.58 -2.45
C ARG A 3 -15.63 -21.01 -1.61
N SER A 4 -15.87 -21.65 -0.47
CA SER A 4 -14.85 -22.27 0.40
C SER A 4 -14.24 -23.54 -0.23
N ASP A 5 -15.07 -24.39 -0.84
CA ASP A 5 -14.63 -25.64 -1.48
C ASP A 5 -13.74 -25.37 -2.71
N VAL A 6 -14.07 -24.33 -3.47
CA VAL A 6 -13.28 -23.87 -4.62
C VAL A 6 -11.89 -23.41 -4.20
N PHE A 7 -11.80 -22.67 -3.09
CA PHE A 7 -10.52 -22.16 -2.57
C PHE A 7 -9.64 -23.30 -2.02
N ALA A 8 -10.24 -24.26 -1.30
CA ALA A 8 -9.52 -25.43 -0.80
C ALA A 8 -9.00 -26.35 -1.94
N VAL A 9 -9.76 -26.50 -3.02
CA VAL A 9 -9.35 -27.25 -4.23
C VAL A 9 -8.23 -26.52 -4.98
N LEU A 10 -8.33 -25.20 -5.12
CA LEU A 10 -7.27 -24.36 -5.70
C LEU A 10 -5.97 -24.48 -4.91
N VAL A 11 -6.02 -24.31 -3.59
CA VAL A 11 -4.84 -24.41 -2.71
C VAL A 11 -4.20 -25.82 -2.76
N ARG A 12 -5.00 -26.89 -2.87
CA ARG A 12 -4.49 -28.27 -3.07
C ARG A 12 -3.90 -28.49 -4.47
N ALA A 13 -4.46 -27.89 -5.51
CA ALA A 13 -3.91 -27.97 -6.87
C ALA A 13 -2.59 -27.19 -7.01
N PHE A 14 -2.45 -26.08 -6.27
CA PHE A 14 -1.24 -25.24 -6.24
C PHE A 14 -0.01 -25.92 -5.64
N SER A 15 -0.19 -26.96 -4.82
CA SER A 15 0.87 -27.53 -3.97
C SER A 15 1.36 -28.92 -4.40
N ARG A 16 0.80 -29.55 -5.45
CA ARG A 16 1.08 -30.96 -5.81
C ARG A 16 1.44 -31.25 -7.27
N THR A 17 1.63 -30.24 -8.11
CA THR A 17 1.86 -30.45 -9.56
C THR A 17 3.34 -30.45 -9.91
N SER A 18 3.95 -31.64 -10.01
CA SER A 18 5.33 -31.85 -10.48
C SER A 18 5.50 -31.67 -12.01
N THR A 19 4.40 -31.49 -12.74
CA THR A 19 4.37 -31.28 -14.19
C THR A 19 3.53 -30.05 -14.54
N LEU A 20 3.93 -29.35 -15.61
CA LEU A 20 3.19 -28.19 -16.11
C LEU A 20 1.75 -28.61 -16.47
N PRO A 21 0.71 -27.97 -15.89
CA PRO A 21 -0.67 -28.30 -16.21
C PRO A 21 -1.01 -27.98 -17.66
N HIS A 22 -1.95 -28.74 -18.21
CA HIS A 22 -2.44 -28.56 -19.57
C HIS A 22 -2.95 -27.13 -19.83
N SER A 23 -2.80 -26.64 -21.07
CA SER A 23 -3.11 -25.28 -21.49
C SER A 23 -4.52 -24.80 -21.10
N THR A 24 -5.50 -25.69 -21.20
CA THR A 24 -6.90 -25.47 -20.81
C THR A 24 -7.09 -25.24 -19.31
N PHE A 25 -6.28 -25.88 -18.46
CA PHE A 25 -6.29 -25.67 -17.02
C PHE A 25 -5.65 -24.32 -16.66
N LEU A 26 -4.52 -23.97 -17.29
CA LEU A 26 -3.85 -22.68 -17.08
C LEU A 26 -4.71 -21.50 -17.55
N ALA A 27 -5.38 -21.64 -18.70
CA ALA A 27 -6.33 -20.67 -19.24
C ALA A 27 -7.46 -20.33 -18.24
N LYS A 28 -8.07 -21.38 -17.68
CA LYS A 28 -9.17 -21.26 -16.71
C LYS A 28 -8.70 -20.69 -15.36
N LEU A 29 -7.46 -20.97 -14.97
CA LEU A 29 -6.87 -20.52 -13.70
C LEU A 29 -6.44 -19.04 -13.74
N LEU A 30 -5.87 -18.58 -14.86
CA LEU A 30 -5.14 -17.31 -14.92
C LEU A 30 -5.89 -16.17 -15.63
N ARG A 31 -6.69 -16.45 -16.68
CA ARG A 31 -7.27 -15.38 -17.52
C ARG A 31 -8.78 -15.49 -17.75
N GLY A 32 -9.41 -16.61 -17.40
CA GLY A 32 -10.82 -16.85 -17.71
C GLY A 32 -11.10 -16.96 -19.22
N THR A 33 -10.05 -17.01 -20.05
CA THR A 33 -10.06 -17.12 -21.51
C THR A 33 -8.99 -18.13 -21.96
N ASN A 34 -9.16 -18.71 -23.14
CA ASN A 34 -8.17 -19.64 -23.72
C ASN A 34 -6.80 -18.96 -23.88
N ILE A 35 -5.74 -19.67 -23.52
CA ILE A 35 -4.35 -19.23 -23.74
C ILE A 35 -3.95 -19.52 -25.19
N SER A 36 -3.19 -18.63 -25.82
CA SER A 36 -2.67 -18.89 -27.16
C SER A 36 -1.56 -19.95 -27.13
N ASP A 37 -1.37 -20.69 -28.22
CA ASP A 37 -0.29 -21.68 -28.32
C ASP A 37 1.10 -21.05 -28.14
N ALA A 38 1.26 -19.80 -28.59
CA ALA A 38 2.49 -19.03 -28.41
C ALA A 38 2.76 -18.70 -26.94
N ASP A 39 1.73 -18.26 -26.21
CA ASP A 39 1.83 -17.99 -24.77
C ASP A 39 2.07 -19.27 -23.96
N TYR A 40 1.45 -20.38 -24.35
CA TYR A 40 1.67 -21.67 -23.68
C TYR A 40 3.11 -22.17 -23.88
N LYS A 41 3.66 -22.09 -25.10
CA LYS A 41 5.09 -22.40 -25.36
C LYS A 41 6.02 -21.52 -24.55
N ARG A 42 5.71 -20.23 -24.40
CA ARG A 42 6.48 -19.32 -23.55
C ARG A 42 6.45 -19.75 -22.08
N ILE A 43 5.28 -20.15 -21.56
CA ILE A 43 5.16 -20.66 -20.19
C ILE A 43 5.95 -21.96 -20.02
N GLN A 44 5.90 -22.87 -21.00
CA GLN A 44 6.69 -24.10 -20.97
C GLN A 44 8.19 -23.82 -20.89
N PHE A 45 8.68 -22.89 -21.72
CA PHE A 45 10.07 -22.45 -21.65
C PHE A 45 10.44 -21.89 -20.27
N VAL A 46 9.61 -21.00 -19.72
CA VAL A 46 9.84 -20.42 -18.39
C VAL A 46 9.81 -21.48 -17.29
N TRP A 47 8.90 -22.45 -17.38
CA TRP A 47 8.78 -23.56 -16.43
C TRP A 47 10.05 -24.42 -16.39
N GLU A 48 10.59 -24.78 -17.56
CA GLU A 48 11.82 -25.56 -17.70
C GLU A 48 13.05 -24.74 -17.28
N HIS A 49 13.14 -23.48 -17.73
CA HIS A 49 14.29 -22.61 -17.48
C HIS A 49 14.50 -22.30 -15.99
N TYR A 50 13.42 -22.12 -15.23
CA TYR A 50 13.48 -21.87 -13.78
C TYR A 50 13.28 -23.12 -12.93
N GLU A 51 13.27 -24.31 -13.55
CA GLU A 51 13.11 -25.61 -12.87
C GLU A 51 11.90 -25.64 -11.90
N MET A 52 10.77 -25.10 -12.36
CA MET A 52 9.58 -24.93 -11.53
C MET A 52 8.99 -26.29 -11.11
N LYS A 53 8.63 -26.41 -9.83
CA LYS A 53 8.10 -27.66 -9.25
C LYS A 53 6.61 -27.60 -8.99
N SER A 54 6.01 -26.43 -9.16
CA SER A 54 4.61 -26.18 -8.86
C SER A 54 4.07 -24.94 -9.59
N ILE A 55 2.75 -24.87 -9.73
CA ILE A 55 2.06 -23.68 -10.25
C ILE A 55 2.34 -22.44 -9.37
N LYS A 56 2.63 -22.64 -8.08
CA LYS A 56 3.01 -21.55 -7.17
C LYS A 56 4.30 -20.88 -7.65
N ASP A 57 5.28 -21.64 -8.10
CA ASP A 57 6.56 -21.11 -8.60
C ASP A 57 6.34 -20.29 -9.86
N LEU A 58 5.46 -20.75 -10.75
CA LEU A 58 5.04 -20.01 -11.94
C LEU A 58 4.34 -18.69 -11.58
N LEU A 59 3.47 -18.69 -10.57
CA LEU A 59 2.78 -17.48 -10.11
C LEU A 59 3.73 -16.48 -9.45
N ILE A 60 4.71 -16.98 -8.68
CA ILE A 60 5.77 -16.14 -8.10
C ILE A 60 6.60 -15.50 -9.21
N SER A 61 7.02 -16.29 -10.21
CA SER A 61 7.77 -15.79 -11.36
C SER A 61 6.98 -14.71 -12.11
N TYR A 62 5.71 -14.97 -12.40
CA TYR A 62 4.82 -14.01 -13.06
C TYR A 62 4.72 -12.69 -12.29
N ASN A 63 4.41 -12.74 -11.00
CA ASN A 63 4.28 -11.53 -10.17
C ASN A 63 5.61 -10.78 -10.03
N ASN A 64 6.73 -11.51 -9.98
CA ASN A 64 8.05 -10.89 -9.90
C ASN A 64 8.42 -10.11 -11.17
N LEU A 65 7.85 -10.45 -12.34
CA LEU A 65 8.05 -9.67 -13.57
C LEU A 65 7.58 -8.22 -13.41
N ASP A 66 6.52 -7.99 -12.64
CA ASP A 66 5.98 -6.64 -12.40
C ASP A 66 6.54 -6.01 -11.11
N VAL A 67 6.58 -6.78 -10.02
CA VAL A 67 6.96 -6.27 -8.69
C VAL A 67 8.45 -5.91 -8.62
N VAL A 68 9.34 -6.68 -9.26
CA VAL A 68 10.78 -6.40 -9.18
C VAL A 68 11.14 -5.09 -9.89
N PRO A 69 10.71 -4.83 -11.14
CA PRO A 69 10.89 -3.52 -11.77
C PRO A 69 10.23 -2.39 -10.98
N PHE A 70 9.04 -2.61 -10.44
CA PHE A 70 8.34 -1.60 -9.63
C PHE A 70 9.14 -1.18 -8.39
N ILE A 71 9.68 -2.14 -7.62
CA ILE A 71 10.53 -1.84 -6.46
C ILE A 71 11.81 -1.12 -6.89
N LYS A 72 12.42 -1.52 -8.02
CA LYS A 72 13.60 -0.83 -8.57
C LYS A 72 13.30 0.62 -8.91
N ALA A 73 12.15 0.89 -9.53
CA ALA A 73 11.70 2.25 -9.85
C ALA A 73 11.49 3.09 -8.58
N ILE A 74 10.81 2.55 -7.56
CA ILE A 74 10.62 3.24 -6.26
C ILE A 74 11.96 3.59 -5.62
N LYS A 75 12.92 2.66 -5.62
CA LYS A 75 14.27 2.92 -5.08
C LYS A 75 14.97 4.03 -5.86
N ALA A 76 14.94 3.99 -7.19
CA ALA A 76 15.53 5.03 -8.02
C ALA A 76 14.88 6.40 -7.78
N GLN A 77 13.55 6.45 -7.66
CA GLN A 77 12.81 7.67 -7.36
C GLN A 77 13.17 8.24 -5.98
N ARG A 78 13.25 7.39 -4.96
CA ARG A 78 13.70 7.78 -3.61
C ARG A 78 15.11 8.35 -3.64
N GLU A 79 16.05 7.69 -4.29
CA GLU A 79 17.44 8.15 -4.35
C GLU A 79 17.60 9.44 -5.18
N LEU A 80 16.69 9.72 -6.11
CA LEU A 80 16.66 11.00 -6.82
C LEU A 80 16.27 12.15 -5.88
N PHE A 81 15.12 12.04 -5.21
CA PHE A 81 14.60 13.14 -4.37
C PHE A 81 15.38 13.34 -3.08
N LYS A 82 16.00 12.27 -2.54
CA LYS A 82 16.90 12.38 -1.40
C LYS A 82 18.10 13.31 -1.65
N ARG A 83 18.54 13.50 -2.91
CA ARG A 83 19.61 14.45 -3.25
C ARG A 83 19.21 15.91 -3.00
N PHE A 84 17.92 16.18 -2.93
CA PHE A 84 17.34 17.49 -2.64
C PHE A 84 16.87 17.60 -1.18
N ASP A 85 17.28 16.66 -0.32
CA ASP A 85 16.83 16.54 1.08
C ASP A 85 15.30 16.42 1.23
N LEU A 86 14.66 15.81 0.23
CA LEU A 86 13.21 15.56 0.21
C LEU A 86 12.90 14.09 0.51
N ASP A 87 11.91 13.87 1.37
CA ASP A 87 11.29 12.58 1.66
C ASP A 87 10.00 12.41 0.86
N MET A 88 9.93 11.30 0.12
CA MET A 88 8.84 10.98 -0.81
C MET A 88 7.48 10.71 -0.14
N PHE A 89 7.43 10.57 1.19
CA PHE A 89 6.19 10.35 1.93
C PHE A 89 5.77 11.57 2.74
N THR A 90 6.72 12.40 3.20
CA THR A 90 6.39 13.59 4.00
C THR A 90 6.31 14.87 3.20
N ASP A 91 7.16 15.04 2.18
CA ASP A 91 7.29 16.31 1.46
C ASP A 91 6.45 16.35 0.18
N GLY A 92 6.10 15.19 -0.38
CA GLY A 92 5.19 15.11 -1.52
C GLY A 92 4.79 13.69 -1.84
N VAL A 93 3.49 13.38 -1.73
CA VAL A 93 2.93 12.03 -1.95
C VAL A 93 3.06 11.58 -3.41
N SER A 94 3.32 12.50 -4.34
CA SER A 94 3.38 12.22 -5.78
C SER A 94 4.67 12.77 -6.42
N PRO A 95 5.17 12.13 -7.50
CA PRO A 95 6.33 12.62 -8.23
C PRO A 95 6.19 14.09 -8.70
N PRO A 96 5.02 14.55 -9.20
CA PRO A 96 4.83 15.97 -9.53
C PRO A 96 5.01 16.90 -8.33
N GLY A 97 4.45 16.57 -7.15
CA GLY A 97 4.58 17.41 -5.96
C GLY A 97 6.03 17.54 -5.47
N LEU A 98 6.80 16.45 -5.51
CA LEU A 98 8.22 16.49 -5.20
C LEU A 98 9.03 17.28 -6.24
N SER A 99 8.66 17.17 -7.51
CA SER A 99 9.32 17.92 -8.59
C SER A 99 9.07 19.42 -8.47
N GLU A 100 7.89 19.81 -7.98
CA GLU A 100 7.55 21.20 -7.67
C GLU A 100 8.43 21.74 -6.53
N GLU A 101 8.60 20.99 -5.44
CA GLU A 101 9.52 21.38 -4.34
C GLU A 101 10.96 21.54 -4.84
N VAL A 102 11.46 20.61 -5.65
CA VAL A 102 12.79 20.72 -6.28
C VAL A 102 12.90 21.97 -7.15
N MET A 103 11.86 22.27 -7.94
CA MET A 103 11.81 23.46 -8.77
C MET A 103 11.89 24.73 -7.91
N TYR A 104 11.13 24.81 -6.80
CA TYR A 104 11.20 25.95 -5.90
C TYR A 104 12.58 26.12 -5.25
N GLN A 105 13.17 25.02 -4.77
CA GLN A 105 14.53 25.04 -4.20
C GLN A 105 15.58 25.52 -5.20
N THR A 106 15.47 25.10 -6.46
CA THR A 106 16.49 25.36 -7.50
C THR A 106 16.32 26.74 -8.14
N CYS A 107 15.10 27.11 -8.50
CA CYS A 107 14.82 28.34 -9.26
C CYS A 107 14.59 29.55 -8.36
N PHE A 108 14.23 29.35 -7.08
CA PHE A 108 13.79 30.42 -6.20
C PHE A 108 14.52 30.42 -4.85
N TYR A 109 15.85 30.27 -4.88
CA TYR A 109 16.71 30.24 -3.68
C TYR A 109 16.63 31.51 -2.80
N ASN A 110 16.11 32.62 -3.34
CA ASN A 110 15.91 33.88 -2.62
C ASN A 110 14.54 34.01 -1.94
N LEU A 111 13.64 33.03 -2.11
CA LEU A 111 12.34 33.07 -1.45
C LEU A 111 12.50 32.79 0.05
N GLN A 112 11.92 33.65 0.86
CA GLN A 112 11.78 33.37 2.28
C GLN A 112 10.57 32.47 2.49
N TYR A 113 10.79 31.28 3.05
CA TYR A 113 9.69 30.46 3.53
C TYR A 113 8.87 31.25 4.56
N PRO A 114 7.53 31.23 4.49
CA PRO A 114 6.73 31.78 5.55
C PRO A 114 7.10 31.08 6.86
N SER A 115 7.17 31.85 7.94
CA SER A 115 7.40 31.32 9.28
C SER A 115 6.43 30.15 9.54
N LYS A 116 6.98 28.94 9.75
CA LYS A 116 6.22 27.77 10.18
C LYS A 116 5.73 28.01 11.61
N LYS A 117 4.64 28.77 11.76
CA LYS A 117 3.96 28.90 13.05
C LYS A 117 3.29 27.56 13.35
N PRO A 118 3.58 26.94 14.51
CA PRO A 118 2.90 25.70 14.87
C PRO A 118 1.39 25.97 14.91
N ALA A 119 0.62 25.08 14.27
CA ALA A 119 -0.83 25.12 14.36
C ALA A 119 -1.25 24.97 15.83
N LYS A 120 -2.42 25.52 16.18
CA LYS A 120 -3.00 25.27 17.50
C LYS A 120 -3.16 23.76 17.67
N ALA A 121 -2.70 23.24 18.79
CA ALA A 121 -2.83 21.82 19.10
C ALA A 121 -4.32 21.44 19.04
N PHE A 122 -4.62 20.36 18.31
CA PHE A 122 -5.98 19.87 18.20
C PHE A 122 -6.54 19.52 19.59
N SER A 123 -7.69 20.10 19.91
CA SER A 123 -8.44 19.81 21.14
C SER A 123 -9.69 19.03 20.76
N PHE A 124 -9.81 17.80 21.26
CA PHE A 124 -10.94 16.97 20.93
C PHE A 124 -12.24 17.52 21.56
N PRO A 125 -13.30 17.81 20.78
CA PRO A 125 -14.51 18.41 21.32
C PRO A 125 -15.24 17.51 22.33
N ALA A 126 -15.53 18.03 23.52
CA ALA A 126 -16.22 17.29 24.57
C ALA A 126 -17.59 16.73 24.12
N LYS A 127 -18.32 17.50 23.29
CA LYS A 127 -19.60 17.07 22.69
C LYS A 127 -19.46 15.84 21.78
N ARG A 128 -18.31 15.69 21.09
CA ARG A 128 -18.05 14.50 20.26
C ARG A 128 -17.74 13.28 21.14
N MET A 129 -17.06 13.49 22.27
CA MET A 129 -16.76 12.40 23.21
C MET A 129 -18.02 11.85 23.86
N SER A 130 -18.99 12.70 24.22
CA SER A 130 -20.27 12.23 24.75
C SER A 130 -21.02 11.37 23.73
N GLY A 131 -20.90 11.66 22.43
CA GLY A 131 -21.45 10.82 21.37
C GLY A 131 -20.88 9.41 21.36
N TYR A 132 -19.55 9.27 21.43
CA TYR A 132 -18.92 7.94 21.49
C TYR A 132 -19.31 7.16 22.74
N LYS A 133 -19.40 7.83 23.89
CA LYS A 133 -19.90 7.20 25.13
C LYS A 133 -21.32 6.67 25.00
N ALA A 134 -22.20 7.41 24.32
CA ALA A 134 -23.56 6.95 24.06
C ALA A 134 -23.59 5.71 23.15
N GLN A 135 -22.78 5.71 22.08
CA GLN A 135 -22.65 4.57 21.17
C GLN A 135 -22.07 3.33 21.85
N ASP A 136 -21.13 3.50 22.77
CA ASP A 136 -20.55 2.40 23.54
C ASP A 136 -21.56 1.84 24.55
N ALA A 137 -22.37 2.69 25.18
CA ALA A 137 -23.45 2.26 26.05
C ALA A 137 -24.52 1.47 25.30
N GLU A 138 -24.93 1.94 24.11
CA GLU A 138 -25.90 1.26 23.24
C GLU A 138 -25.37 -0.12 22.79
N ALA A 139 -24.11 -0.18 22.39
CA ALA A 139 -23.45 -1.41 21.95
C ALA A 139 -22.93 -2.31 23.09
N LYS A 140 -23.18 -1.93 24.36
CA LYS A 140 -22.70 -2.64 25.56
C LYS A 140 -21.19 -2.92 25.56
N ARG A 141 -20.38 -1.96 25.08
CA ARG A 141 -18.92 -2.08 25.07
C ARG A 141 -18.33 -1.68 26.42
N GLU A 142 -17.37 -2.45 26.92
CA GLU A 142 -16.72 -2.21 28.23
C GLU A 142 -15.58 -1.17 28.18
N PHE A 143 -15.50 -0.34 27.12
CA PHE A 143 -14.34 0.53 26.93
C PHE A 143 -14.46 1.86 27.69
N ASN A 144 -13.49 2.16 28.56
CA ASN A 144 -13.49 3.33 29.44
C ASN A 144 -12.43 4.38 29.00
N MET A 145 -12.55 4.91 27.77
CA MET A 145 -11.66 5.99 27.32
C MET A 145 -12.06 7.33 27.96
N THR A 146 -11.12 7.98 28.65
CA THR A 146 -11.33 9.33 29.19
C THR A 146 -10.78 10.40 28.26
N ILE A 147 -11.36 11.60 28.29
CA ILE A 147 -10.85 12.76 27.52
C ILE A 147 -9.39 13.07 27.89
N LYS A 148 -9.06 12.96 29.18
CA LYS A 148 -7.69 13.15 29.66
C LYS A 148 -6.73 12.16 29.00
N HIS A 149 -7.09 10.87 29.00
CA HIS A 149 -6.28 9.83 28.37
C HIS A 149 -6.12 10.05 26.86
N LEU A 150 -7.19 10.44 26.16
CA LEU A 150 -7.15 10.79 24.74
C LEU A 150 -6.18 11.97 24.48
N ASN A 151 -6.26 13.03 25.29
CA ASN A 151 -5.39 14.19 25.16
C ASN A 151 -3.91 13.84 25.44
N ASP A 152 -3.64 12.95 26.39
CA ASP A 152 -2.30 12.47 26.67
C ASP A 152 -1.73 11.63 25.51
N LEU A 153 -2.57 10.82 24.85
CA LEU A 153 -2.20 10.10 23.64
C LEU A 153 -1.90 11.05 22.48
N ALA A 154 -2.75 12.06 22.26
CA ALA A 154 -2.53 13.08 21.22
C ALA A 154 -1.21 13.84 21.44
N LYS A 155 -0.88 14.19 22.70
CA LYS A 155 0.42 14.78 23.07
C LYS A 155 1.60 13.85 22.76
N LYS A 156 1.50 12.56 23.13
CA LYS A 156 2.54 11.57 22.82
C LYS A 156 2.78 11.41 21.32
N GLN A 157 1.71 11.48 20.53
CA GLN A 157 1.77 11.46 19.07
C GLN A 157 2.15 12.82 18.47
N LYS A 158 2.51 13.82 19.29
CA LYS A 158 2.85 15.19 18.87
C LYS A 158 1.76 15.83 17.99
N TYR A 159 0.51 15.44 18.16
CA TYR A 159 -0.61 15.88 17.32
C TYR A 159 -0.36 15.64 15.81
N LEU A 160 0.47 14.65 15.48
CA LEU A 160 0.79 14.24 14.10
C LEU A 160 -0.38 13.45 13.49
N CYS A 161 -1.55 14.07 13.41
CA CYS A 161 -2.62 13.65 12.51
C CYS A 161 -2.50 14.31 11.12
N GLY A 162 -1.59 15.30 10.98
CA GLY A 162 -1.52 16.21 9.83
C GLY A 162 -0.46 15.92 8.77
N LEU A 163 0.16 14.74 8.71
CA LEU A 163 1.03 14.39 7.57
C LEU A 163 0.24 13.92 6.34
N TYR A 164 -1.08 13.70 6.44
CA TYR A 164 -1.87 13.07 5.36
C TYR A 164 -3.24 13.67 5.06
N ILE A 165 -3.65 14.79 5.67
CA ILE A 165 -4.93 15.43 5.33
C ILE A 165 -4.73 16.94 5.22
N LEU A 166 -4.99 17.44 4.01
CA LEU A 166 -5.02 18.85 3.59
C LEU A 166 -5.72 19.79 4.58
N PRO A 167 -5.47 21.11 4.51
CA PRO A 167 -5.97 22.07 5.49
C PRO A 167 -7.49 22.20 5.33
N ALA A 168 -8.22 21.50 6.18
CA ALA A 168 -9.57 21.88 6.56
C ALA A 168 -9.49 22.29 8.02
N ASP A 169 -9.56 23.60 8.24
CA ASP A 169 -9.86 24.31 9.48
C ASP A 169 -10.12 23.40 10.70
N CYS A 170 -9.11 23.32 11.57
CA CYS A 170 -9.24 22.88 12.96
C CYS A 170 -9.47 24.09 13.87
#